data_AF-A0ABD5PNJ5-F1
#
_entry.id   AF-A0ABD5PNJ5-F1
#
_cell.length_a   1.000
_cell.length_b   1.000
_cell.length_c   1.000
_cell.angle_alpha   90.00
_cell.angle_beta   90.00
_cell.angle_gamma   90.00
#
_symmetry.space_group_name_H-M   'P 1'
#
loop_
_entity.id
_entity.type
_entity.pdbx_description
1 polymer ?
#
loop_
_entity_poly.entity_id
_entity_poly.type
_entity_poly.pdbx_seq_one_letter_code
_entity_poly.pdbx_strand_id
1 'polypeptide(L)'
;MDKHETIREDLFEIDTDEFDKFVTDLWEYRGYDIEDPDARRATFKATKGGGFLRSGTTELVQPLYREGYKVDKSDVNRVLDLRFGDDIDELVVVTTTEFTEGARKQGKRPDVRVISGEELADLIIEENAEKVLDRYLPKGSVLKGLFWLFVILPLKIMWALIVFPLKLLFGSNSEKQSES
;
A
#
# COMPACT_ATOMS: atom_id res chain seq x y z
N MET A 1 -2.38 -20.36 -4.87
CA MET A 1 -1.76 -19.04 -4.68
C MET A 1 -1.80 -18.76 -3.19
N ASP A 2 -0.75 -18.14 -2.66
CA ASP A 2 -0.76 -17.74 -1.25
C ASP A 2 -1.83 -16.67 -1.03
N LYS A 3 -2.56 -16.73 0.10
CA LYS A 3 -3.68 -15.82 0.38
C LYS A 3 -3.20 -14.37 0.44
N HIS A 4 -2.02 -14.16 1.03
CA HIS A 4 -1.36 -12.87 1.12
C HIS A 4 -1.07 -12.29 -0.26
N GLU A 5 -0.48 -13.09 -1.14
CA GLU A 5 -0.20 -12.69 -2.53
C GLU A 5 -1.49 -12.32 -3.28
N THR A 6 -2.58 -13.08 -3.12
CA THR A 6 -3.87 -12.74 -3.74
C THR A 6 -4.39 -11.38 -3.29
N ILE A 7 -4.36 -11.10 -1.98
CA ILE A 7 -4.81 -9.80 -1.45
C ILE A 7 -3.91 -8.66 -1.95
N ARG A 8 -2.60 -8.88 -2.08
CA ARG A 8 -1.69 -7.89 -2.66
C ARG A 8 -2.04 -7.58 -4.11
N GLU A 9 -2.27 -8.60 -4.93
CA GLU A 9 -2.70 -8.41 -6.31
C GLU A 9 -4.02 -7.65 -6.39
N ASP A 10 -4.99 -8.01 -5.56
CA ASP A 10 -6.28 -7.34 -5.48
C ASP A 10 -6.14 -5.86 -5.03
N LEU A 11 -5.24 -5.54 -4.09
CA LEU A 11 -4.94 -4.16 -3.69
C LEU A 11 -4.42 -3.31 -4.86
N PHE A 12 -3.70 -3.89 -5.82
CA PHE A 12 -3.26 -3.19 -7.04
C PHE A 12 -4.36 -3.03 -8.09
N GLU A 13 -5.47 -3.74 -7.97
CA GLU A 13 -6.62 -3.63 -8.87
C GLU A 13 -7.64 -2.57 -8.41
N ILE A 14 -7.53 -2.07 -7.17
CA ILE A 14 -8.36 -0.98 -6.68
C ILE A 14 -8.10 0.27 -7.52
N ASP A 15 -9.18 0.92 -7.96
CA ASP A 15 -9.09 2.18 -8.67
C ASP A 15 -8.44 3.27 -7.80
N THR A 16 -7.56 4.07 -8.40
CA THR A 16 -6.86 5.18 -7.73
C THR A 16 -7.82 6.11 -6.97
N ASP A 17 -8.98 6.41 -7.55
CA ASP A 17 -9.99 7.31 -6.98
C ASP A 17 -10.85 6.62 -5.90
N GLU A 18 -10.71 5.31 -5.74
CA GLU A 18 -11.45 4.50 -4.77
C GLU A 18 -10.58 4.02 -3.60
N PHE A 19 -9.25 4.05 -3.71
CA PHE A 19 -8.35 3.61 -2.66
C PHE A 19 -8.59 4.32 -1.32
N ASP A 20 -8.82 5.64 -1.36
CA ASP A 20 -9.13 6.43 -0.17
C ASP A 20 -10.38 5.91 0.55
N LYS A 21 -11.44 5.64 -0.21
CA LYS A 21 -12.70 5.09 0.32
C LYS A 21 -12.50 3.69 0.89
N PHE A 22 -11.71 2.85 0.22
CA PHE A 22 -11.37 1.52 0.70
C PHE A 22 -10.70 1.57 2.08
N VAL A 23 -9.70 2.44 2.24
CA VAL A 23 -9.01 2.60 3.52
C VAL A 23 -9.95 3.14 4.60
N THR A 24 -10.84 4.07 4.26
CA THR A 24 -11.88 4.55 5.19
C THR A 24 -12.79 3.42 5.66
N ASP A 25 -13.38 2.66 4.73
CA ASP A 25 -14.27 1.53 5.03
C ASP A 25 -13.55 0.43 5.83
N LEU A 26 -12.25 0.23 5.60
CA LEU A 26 -11.44 -0.73 6.37
C LEU A 26 -11.27 -0.27 7.82
N TRP A 27 -11.07 1.03 8.07
CA TRP A 27 -10.99 1.55 9.44
C TRP A 27 -12.35 1.50 10.16
N GLU A 28 -13.45 1.84 9.47
CA GLU A 28 -14.80 1.62 10.01
C GLU A 28 -15.05 0.16 10.37
N TYR A 29 -14.65 -0.76 9.47
CA TYR A 29 -14.81 -2.18 9.70
C TYR A 29 -14.03 -2.68 10.92
N ARG A 30 -12.87 -2.08 11.20
CA ARG A 30 -12.06 -2.32 12.40
C ARG A 30 -12.67 -1.70 13.67
N GLY A 31 -13.82 -1.04 13.57
CA GLY A 31 -14.57 -0.46 14.69
C GLY A 31 -14.06 0.91 15.13
N TYR A 32 -13.47 1.68 14.21
CA TYR A 32 -13.23 3.10 14.42
C TYR A 32 -14.46 3.90 14.00
N ASP A 33 -14.77 4.95 14.75
CA ASP A 33 -15.68 6.02 14.34
C ASP A 33 -14.91 6.98 13.43
N ILE A 34 -15.46 7.27 12.26
CA ILE A 34 -14.81 8.12 11.25
C ILE A 34 -15.42 9.52 11.26
N GLU A 35 -14.54 10.50 11.35
CA GLU A 35 -14.83 11.91 11.12
C GLU A 35 -14.08 12.34 9.86
N ASP A 36 -14.79 12.91 8.89
CA ASP A 36 -14.18 13.52 7.71
C ASP A 36 -13.52 14.85 8.13
N PRO A 37 -12.19 14.95 8.19
CA PRO A 37 -11.51 16.18 8.51
C PRO A 37 -11.76 17.13 7.35
N ASP A 38 -12.07 18.39 7.68
CA ASP A 38 -12.11 19.51 6.75
C ASP A 38 -11.07 19.31 5.63
N ALA A 39 -11.57 19.15 4.38
CA ALA A 39 -10.98 18.46 3.20
C ALA A 39 -9.59 18.91 2.71
N ARG A 40 -8.85 19.64 3.55
CA ARG A 40 -7.54 20.26 3.31
C ARG A 40 -6.43 19.67 4.17
N ARG A 41 -6.69 18.66 5.03
CA ARG A 41 -5.75 18.30 6.12
C ARG A 41 -5.37 16.83 6.24
N ALA A 42 -6.22 15.88 5.83
CA ALA A 42 -5.95 14.45 5.68
C ALA A 42 -7.15 13.82 4.98
N THR A 43 -7.13 12.51 4.68
CA THR A 43 -8.34 11.85 4.14
C THR A 43 -9.38 11.63 5.25
N PHE A 44 -9.01 11.07 6.41
CA PHE A 44 -9.97 10.93 7.52
C PHE A 44 -9.35 10.91 8.92
N LYS A 45 -10.12 11.28 9.94
CA LYS A 45 -9.82 11.10 11.37
C LYS A 45 -10.60 9.89 11.88
N ALA A 46 -9.92 8.98 12.57
CA ALA A 46 -10.49 7.73 13.05
C ALA A 46 -10.32 7.62 14.57
N THR A 47 -11.41 7.44 15.30
CA THR A 47 -11.39 7.32 16.76
C THR A 47 -11.86 5.94 17.16
N LYS A 48 -11.11 5.22 17.99
CA LYS A 48 -11.52 3.92 18.52
C LYS A 48 -11.45 3.89 20.04
N GLY A 49 -12.51 3.38 20.66
CA GLY A 49 -12.69 3.47 22.09
C GLY A 49 -13.09 4.89 22.51
N GLY A 50 -12.78 5.28 23.75
CA GLY A 50 -13.26 6.54 24.30
C GLY A 50 -14.62 6.40 24.98
N GLY A 51 -14.62 6.66 26.28
CA GLY A 51 -15.76 6.64 27.18
C GLY A 51 -15.27 7.01 28.57
N PHE A 52 -16.17 7.21 29.54
CA PHE A 52 -15.81 7.75 30.87
C PHE A 52 -14.65 7.00 31.59
N LEU A 53 -14.38 5.74 31.23
CA LEU A 53 -13.40 4.86 31.89
C LEU A 53 -12.32 4.27 30.95
N ARG A 54 -12.26 4.64 29.67
CA ARG A 54 -11.30 4.04 28.71
C ARG A 54 -10.55 5.11 27.93
N SER A 55 -9.24 4.98 27.87
CA SER A 55 -8.40 5.69 26.91
C SER A 55 -8.86 5.34 25.50
N GLY A 56 -9.23 6.36 24.72
CA GLY A 56 -9.42 6.22 23.28
C GLY A 56 -8.10 6.33 22.55
N THR A 57 -8.11 5.97 21.28
CA THR A 57 -7.02 6.27 20.34
C THR A 57 -7.61 7.03 19.16
N THR A 58 -6.98 8.14 18.83
CA THR A 58 -7.35 9.00 17.70
C THR A 58 -6.24 8.97 16.66
N GLU A 59 -6.55 8.41 15.50
CA GLU A 59 -5.64 8.32 14.35
C GLU A 59 -6.03 9.34 13.29
N LEU A 60 -5.03 10.00 12.70
CA LEU A 60 -5.18 10.72 11.44
C LEU A 60 -4.67 9.83 10.31
N VAL A 61 -5.53 9.44 9.38
CA VAL A 61 -5.19 8.44 8.36
C VAL A 61 -5.07 9.09 6.98
N GLN A 62 -3.92 8.84 6.34
CA GLN A 62 -3.61 9.33 5.00
C GLN A 62 -3.24 8.15 4.07
N PRO A 63 -4.18 7.70 3.23
CA PRO A 63 -3.88 6.86 2.09
C PRO A 63 -3.01 7.62 1.07
N LEU A 64 -2.01 6.95 0.53
CA LEU A 64 -1.12 7.39 -0.54
C LEU A 64 -1.10 6.33 -1.62
N TYR A 65 -1.90 6.55 -2.65
CA TYR A 65 -1.86 5.71 -3.83
C TYR A 65 -0.62 6.03 -4.70
N ARG A 66 0.07 4.99 -5.16
CA ARG A 66 1.18 5.09 -6.11
C ARG A 66 1.05 3.98 -7.15
N GLU A 67 1.12 4.35 -8.43
CA GLU A 67 1.15 3.38 -9.53
C GLU A 67 2.53 2.72 -9.63
N GLY A 68 2.74 1.60 -8.93
CA GLY A 68 3.92 0.74 -9.13
C GLY A 68 5.26 1.30 -8.65
N TYR A 69 5.29 2.50 -8.06
CA TYR A 69 6.48 3.08 -7.44
C TYR A 69 6.39 3.07 -5.92
N LYS A 70 7.54 2.94 -5.27
CA LYS A 70 7.62 3.02 -3.81
C LYS A 70 7.29 4.44 -3.33
N VAL A 71 6.59 4.53 -2.21
CA VAL A 71 6.39 5.80 -1.50
C VAL A 71 7.72 6.27 -0.89
N ASP A 72 8.10 7.50 -1.23
CA ASP A 72 9.40 8.04 -0.85
C ASP A 72 9.34 8.94 0.40
N LYS A 73 10.52 9.41 0.84
CA LYS A 73 10.61 10.29 2.00
C LYS A 73 9.87 11.62 1.79
N SER A 74 9.87 12.15 0.57
CA SER A 74 9.23 13.42 0.22
C SER A 74 7.71 13.32 0.37
N ASP A 75 7.14 12.19 -0.06
CA ASP A 75 5.72 11.91 0.11
C ASP A 75 5.32 11.90 1.59
N VAL A 76 6.05 11.13 2.42
CA VAL A 76 5.75 11.06 3.86
C VAL A 76 5.95 12.43 4.52
N ASN A 77 7.00 13.17 4.16
CA ASN A 77 7.23 14.51 4.68
C ASN A 77 6.07 15.47 4.35
N ARG A 78 5.47 15.39 3.16
CA ARG A 78 4.31 16.21 2.79
C ARG A 78 3.13 15.95 3.73
N VAL A 79 2.95 14.70 4.15
CA VAL A 79 1.91 14.35 5.13
C VAL A 79 2.28 14.86 6.52
N LEU A 80 3.56 14.77 6.92
CA LEU A 80 4.04 15.27 8.21
C LEU A 80 3.94 16.80 8.35
N ASP A 81 3.97 17.54 7.24
CA ASP A 81 3.80 18.99 7.23
C ASP A 81 2.34 19.40 7.49
N LEU A 82 1.39 18.46 7.48
CA LEU A 82 -0.01 18.70 7.81
C LEU A 82 -0.11 19.04 9.30
N ARG A 83 -0.68 20.22 9.60
CA ARG A 83 -0.98 20.60 10.98
C ARG A 83 -2.25 19.91 11.44
N PHE A 84 -2.11 19.01 12.40
CA PHE A 84 -3.23 18.38 13.08
C PHE A 84 -3.37 18.88 14.53
N GLY A 85 -4.55 18.67 15.12
CA GLY A 85 -4.85 19.13 16.47
C GLY A 85 -4.13 18.30 17.53
N ASP A 86 -4.05 18.85 18.74
CA ASP A 86 -3.46 18.16 19.91
C ASP A 86 -4.28 16.93 20.35
N ASP A 87 -5.42 16.66 19.71
CA ASP A 87 -6.32 15.53 19.95
C ASP A 87 -5.98 14.28 19.12
N ILE A 88 -4.94 14.33 18.27
CA ILE A 88 -4.46 13.19 17.47
C ILE A 88 -3.29 12.51 18.18
N ASP A 89 -3.40 11.19 18.38
CA ASP A 89 -2.35 10.39 19.00
C ASP A 89 -1.32 9.90 17.98
N GLU A 90 -1.77 9.57 16.76
CA GLU A 90 -0.93 8.97 15.73
C GLU A 90 -1.35 9.39 14.31
N LEU A 91 -0.36 9.70 13.46
CA LEU A 91 -0.52 9.82 12.02
C LEU A 91 -0.23 8.48 11.35
N VAL A 92 -1.18 7.95 10.58
CA VAL A 92 -1.04 6.69 9.85
C VAL A 92 -1.00 6.94 8.34
N VAL A 93 0.08 6.56 7.70
CA VAL A 93 0.25 6.67 6.24
C VAL A 93 0.12 5.29 5.60
N VAL A 94 -0.82 5.11 4.69
CA VAL A 94 -1.17 3.80 4.12
C VAL A 94 -0.90 3.79 2.61
N THR A 95 -0.38 2.71 2.04
CA THR A 95 -0.19 2.58 0.58
C THR A 95 -0.37 1.15 0.11
N THR A 96 -0.69 0.95 -1.17
CA THR A 96 -0.70 -0.36 -1.83
C THR A 96 0.70 -0.85 -2.21
N THR A 97 1.70 0.04 -2.21
CA THR A 97 3.08 -0.25 -2.62
C THR A 97 4.01 -0.44 -1.42
N GLU A 98 5.32 -0.49 -1.66
CA GLU A 98 6.30 -0.46 -0.59
C GLU A 98 6.76 0.97 -0.26
N PHE A 99 7.29 1.16 0.95
CA PHE A 99 8.03 2.37 1.31
C PHE A 99 9.52 2.22 0.99
N THR A 100 10.15 3.32 0.55
CA THR A 100 11.62 3.42 0.55
C THR A 100 12.18 3.37 1.97
N GLU A 101 13.47 3.05 2.13
CA GLU A 101 14.12 3.08 3.45
C GLU A 101 14.04 4.46 4.11
N GLY A 102 14.14 5.53 3.31
CA GLY A 102 14.02 6.92 3.79
C GLY A 102 12.63 7.25 4.33
N ALA A 103 11.58 6.72 3.70
CA ALA A 103 10.20 6.83 4.17
C ALA A 103 9.96 5.98 5.43
N ARG A 104 10.44 4.73 5.46
CA ARG A 104 10.37 3.86 6.65
C ARG A 104 11.06 4.49 7.87
N LYS A 105 12.15 5.24 7.67
CA LYS A 105 12.80 6.01 8.75
C LYS A 105 11.91 7.11 9.33
N GLN A 106 10.99 7.71 8.55
CA GLN A 106 10.02 8.67 9.09
C GLN A 106 8.96 7.99 9.97
N GLY A 107 8.51 6.79 9.60
CA GLY A 107 7.60 5.97 10.41
C GLY A 107 8.22 5.37 11.68
N LYS A 108 9.45 5.77 12.05
CA LYS A 108 10.05 5.46 13.36
C LYS A 108 9.85 6.58 14.38
N ARG A 109 9.20 7.68 13.98
CA ARG A 109 8.78 8.73 14.92
C ARG A 109 7.69 8.17 15.84
N PRO A 110 7.60 8.63 17.09
CA PRO A 110 6.66 8.06 18.08
C PRO A 110 5.19 8.18 17.68
N ASP A 111 4.86 9.18 16.87
CA ASP A 111 3.53 9.61 16.47
C ASP A 111 3.22 9.29 14.99
N VAL A 112 4.04 8.47 14.34
CA VAL A 112 3.90 8.18 12.90
C VAL A 112 4.02 6.69 12.64
N ARG A 113 3.02 6.14 11.97
CA ARG A 113 3.02 4.76 11.47
C ARG A 113 2.85 4.74 9.97
N VAL A 114 3.60 3.85 9.32
CA VAL A 114 3.53 3.62 7.88
C VAL A 114 3.07 2.19 7.63
N ILE A 115 2.11 1.99 6.73
CA ILE A 115 1.50 0.70 6.40
C ILE A 115 1.64 0.49 4.88
N SER A 116 2.56 -0.39 4.50
CA SER A 116 2.82 -0.78 3.10
C SER A 116 1.77 -1.78 2.61
N GLY A 117 1.79 -2.09 1.31
CA GLY A 117 0.90 -3.09 0.74
C GLY A 117 1.07 -4.49 1.34
N GLU A 118 2.26 -4.83 1.88
CA GLU A 118 2.45 -6.10 2.61
C GLU A 118 1.71 -6.05 3.95
N GLU A 119 1.99 -5.00 4.73
CA GLU A 119 1.38 -4.80 6.05
C GLU A 119 -0.13 -4.55 5.97
N LEU A 120 -0.61 -3.96 4.87
CA LEU A 120 -2.03 -3.77 4.59
C LEU A 120 -2.72 -5.10 4.24
N ALA A 121 -2.05 -5.97 3.48
CA ALA A 121 -2.57 -7.32 3.22
C ALA A 121 -2.65 -8.14 4.50
N ASP A 122 -1.61 -8.07 5.35
CA ASP A 122 -1.62 -8.70 6.68
C ASP A 122 -2.80 -8.19 7.52
N LEU A 123 -2.99 -6.87 7.57
CA LEU A 123 -4.09 -6.25 8.31
C LEU A 123 -5.47 -6.74 7.83
N ILE A 124 -5.67 -6.86 6.51
CA ILE A 124 -6.94 -7.36 5.95
C ILE A 124 -7.18 -8.81 6.37
N ILE A 125 -6.14 -9.65 6.38
CA ILE A 125 -6.23 -11.06 6.79
C ILE A 125 -6.54 -11.17 8.27
N GLU A 126 -5.81 -10.43 9.11
CA GLU A 126 -5.95 -10.45 10.57
C GLU A 126 -7.35 -10.03 11.01
N GLU A 127 -7.92 -9.01 10.36
CA GLU A 127 -9.24 -8.47 10.68
C GLU A 127 -10.38 -9.23 9.97
N ASN A 128 -10.08 -10.22 9.11
CA ASN A 128 -11.06 -10.90 8.24
C ASN A 128 -11.90 -9.89 7.43
N ALA A 129 -11.20 -8.94 6.79
CA ALA A 129 -11.79 -7.79 6.10
C ALA A 129 -11.83 -7.96 4.57
N GLU A 130 -11.67 -9.17 4.03
CA GLU A 130 -11.65 -9.44 2.58
C GLU A 130 -12.94 -8.98 1.89
N LYS A 131 -14.08 -9.13 2.56
CA LYS A 131 -15.38 -8.61 2.07
C LYS A 131 -15.42 -7.08 1.92
N VAL A 132 -14.51 -6.35 2.60
CA VAL A 132 -14.35 -4.90 2.42
C VAL A 132 -13.60 -4.66 1.13
N LEU A 133 -12.45 -5.31 0.95
CA LEU A 133 -11.65 -5.27 -0.27
C LEU A 133 -12.48 -5.62 -1.52
N ASP A 134 -13.26 -6.70 -1.48
CA ASP A 134 -14.10 -7.17 -2.59
C ASP A 134 -15.10 -6.13 -3.13
N ARG A 135 -15.47 -5.12 -2.33
CA ARG A 135 -16.39 -4.06 -2.79
C ARG A 135 -15.74 -3.11 -3.78
N TYR A 136 -14.42 -2.97 -3.71
CA TYR A 136 -13.60 -2.04 -4.48
C TYR A 136 -12.86 -2.71 -5.64
N LEU A 137 -12.99 -4.03 -5.78
CA LEU A 137 -12.42 -4.73 -6.91
C LEU A 137 -13.32 -4.57 -8.15
N PRO A 138 -12.72 -4.47 -9.36
CA PRO A 138 -13.47 -4.39 -10.60
C PRO A 138 -14.46 -5.56 -10.72
N LYS A 139 -15.77 -5.26 -10.69
CA LYS A 139 -16.82 -6.27 -10.83
C LYS A 139 -16.92 -6.71 -12.29
N GLY A 140 -16.15 -7.72 -12.69
CA GLY A 140 -16.36 -8.40 -13.96
C GLY A 140 -15.16 -9.20 -14.47
N SER A 141 -15.38 -10.50 -14.67
CA SER A 141 -14.49 -11.51 -15.29
C SER A 141 -13.85 -11.12 -16.65
N VAL A 142 -14.23 -10.00 -17.26
CA VAL A 142 -13.72 -9.53 -18.56
C VAL A 142 -12.60 -8.49 -18.39
N LEU A 143 -12.66 -7.66 -17.35
CA LEU A 143 -11.67 -6.61 -17.09
C LEU A 143 -10.43 -7.15 -16.37
N LYS A 144 -10.55 -8.14 -15.47
CA LYS A 144 -9.37 -8.83 -14.91
C LYS A 144 -8.51 -9.48 -16.01
N GLY A 145 -9.14 -10.05 -17.04
CA GLY A 145 -8.45 -10.59 -18.21
C GLY A 145 -7.77 -9.50 -19.06
N LEU A 146 -8.38 -8.33 -19.20
CA LEU A 146 -7.81 -7.19 -19.94
C LEU A 146 -6.70 -6.48 -19.16
N PHE A 147 -6.86 -6.24 -17.85
CA PHE A 147 -5.87 -5.58 -17.00
C PHE A 147 -4.59 -6.42 -16.89
N TRP A 148 -4.73 -7.74 -16.77
CA TRP A 148 -3.59 -8.66 -16.85
C TRP A 148 -2.86 -8.58 -18.20
N LEU A 149 -3.61 -8.46 -19.31
CA LEU A 149 -3.08 -8.33 -20.68
C LEU A 149 -2.42 -6.98 -20.99
N PHE A 150 -2.93 -5.89 -20.41
CA PHE A 150 -2.51 -4.52 -20.76
C PHE A 150 -1.60 -3.86 -19.73
N VAL A 151 -1.56 -4.34 -18.48
CA VAL A 151 -0.71 -3.75 -17.42
C VAL A 151 0.38 -4.74 -17.00
N ILE A 152 0.01 -5.96 -16.62
CA ILE A 152 0.97 -6.95 -16.06
C ILE A 152 1.82 -7.62 -17.15
N LEU A 153 1.21 -7.98 -18.29
CA LEU A 153 1.89 -8.63 -19.41
C LEU A 153 3.00 -7.77 -20.04
N PRO A 154 2.81 -6.46 -20.35
CA PRO A 154 3.90 -5.64 -20.88
C PRO A 154 5.01 -5.42 -19.86
N LEU A 155 4.73 -5.40 -18.55
CA LEU A 155 5.76 -5.31 -17.50
C LEU A 155 6.68 -6.54 -17.48
N LYS A 156 6.12 -7.76 -17.58
CA LYS A 156 6.92 -9.00 -17.64
C LYS A 156 7.68 -9.14 -18.96
N ILE A 157 7.08 -8.74 -20.09
CA ILE A 157 7.76 -8.74 -21.40
C ILE A 157 8.91 -7.73 -21.42
N MET A 158 8.73 -6.55 -20.83
CA MET A 158 9.79 -5.54 -20.71
C MET A 158 10.96 -6.02 -19.86
N TRP A 159 10.70 -6.69 -18.73
CA TRP A 159 11.74 -7.31 -17.91
C TRP A 159 12.49 -8.44 -18.65
N ALA A 160 11.74 -9.28 -19.39
CA ALA A 160 12.34 -10.32 -20.24
C ALA A 160 13.21 -9.73 -21.36
N LEU A 161 12.77 -8.66 -22.03
CA LEU A 161 13.54 -7.99 -23.09
C LEU A 161 14.79 -7.26 -22.58
N ILE A 162 14.84 -6.84 -21.32
CA ILE A 162 16.03 -6.22 -20.70
C ILE A 162 17.02 -7.29 -20.22
N VAL A 163 16.55 -8.38 -19.60
CA VAL A 163 17.41 -9.39 -18.96
C VAL A 163 17.90 -10.45 -19.95
N PHE A 164 17.10 -10.82 -20.95
CA PHE A 164 17.44 -11.84 -21.95
C PHE A 164 18.65 -11.49 -22.83
N PRO A 165 18.82 -10.26 -23.36
CA PRO A 165 20.03 -9.90 -24.11
C PRO A 165 21.27 -9.78 -23.20
N LEU A 166 21.12 -9.46 -21.91
CA LEU A 166 22.25 -9.39 -20.98
C LEU A 166 22.89 -10.77 -20.73
N LYS A 167 22.08 -11.83 -20.64
CA LYS A 167 22.56 -13.21 -20.50
C LYS A 167 23.23 -13.75 -21.78
N LEU A 168 22.82 -13.24 -22.95
CA LEU A 168 23.39 -13.58 -24.24
C LEU A 168 24.69 -12.81 -24.55
N LEU A 169 24.83 -11.58 -24.04
CA LEU A 169 26.04 -10.76 -24.20
C LEU A 169 27.14 -11.07 -23.17
N PHE A 170 26.79 -11.61 -22.00
CA PHE A 170 27.76 -11.94 -20.92
C PHE A 170 27.81 -13.44 -20.56
N GLY A 171 27.29 -14.30 -21.43
CA GLY A 171 27.32 -15.75 -21.28
C GLY A 171 28.72 -16.34 -21.45
N SER A 172 29.33 -16.72 -20.32
CA SER A 172 30.28 -17.82 -20.13
C SER A 172 31.57 -17.80 -20.96
N ASN A 173 32.56 -17.04 -20.49
CA ASN A 173 33.96 -17.28 -20.87
C ASN A 173 34.68 -18.00 -19.73
N SER A 174 34.46 -19.31 -19.60
CA SER A 174 35.45 -20.23 -19.01
C SER A 174 35.13 -21.65 -19.45
N GLU A 175 35.81 -22.14 -20.49
CA GLU A 175 36.52 -23.42 -20.43
C GLU A 175 37.21 -23.76 -21.77
N LYS A 176 38.37 -24.41 -21.62
CA LYS A 176 39.35 -24.87 -22.61
C LYS A 176 40.36 -23.78 -23.00
N GLN A 177 41.65 -23.88 -22.71
CA GLN A 177 42.51 -25.07 -22.74
C GLN A 177 43.68 -24.95 -21.74
N SER A 178 43.96 -26.02 -20.99
CA SER A 178 45.32 -26.34 -20.53
C SER A 178 45.57 -27.81 -20.85
N GLU A 179 46.06 -28.07 -22.06
CA GLU A 179 46.92 -29.21 -22.33
C GLU A 179 48.37 -28.70 -22.28
N SER A 180 49.08 -29.12 -21.23
CA SER A 180 50.44 -29.66 -21.33
C SER A 180 50.74 -30.45 -20.06
#